data_AF-A0A7S2FB16-F1
#
_entry.id   AF-A0A7S2FB16-F1
#
_cell.length_a   1.000
_cell.length_b   1.000
_cell.length_c   1.000
_cell.angle_alpha   90.00
_cell.angle_beta   90.00
_cell.angle_gamma   90.00
#
_symmetry.space_group_name_H-M   'P 1'
#
loop_
_entity.id
_entity.type
_entity.pdbx_description
1 polymer ?
#
loop_
_entity_poly.entity_id
_entity_poly.type
_entity_poly.pdbx_seq_one_letter_code
_entity_poly.pdbx_strand_id
1 'polypeptide(L)'
;KADMNAFTENLAKFRGGREARKKAANVKFHSIELSEGAGDVDVACSKTEGGAAFEVNVLACLDPKVAPATSSWLHWGALMDSRRKEWQCPPEEVLPPQTKLHDAKACQSPLDLLGAGTCGLRISIPRLPPEDAASTGEDPVPMIAGIGFVVRAVETDKWLKSK
;
A
#
# COMPACT_ATOMS: atom_id res chain seq x y z
N LYS A 1 -0.77 -30.83 6.79
CA LYS A 1 -2.19 -30.67 6.36
C LYS A 1 -2.90 -29.51 7.06
N ALA A 2 -2.51 -29.07 8.27
CA ALA A 2 -3.18 -27.98 9.01
C ALA A 2 -3.01 -26.56 8.41
N ASP A 3 -1.84 -26.22 7.85
CA ASP A 3 -1.58 -24.86 7.34
C ASP A 3 -2.42 -24.41 6.15
N MET A 4 -2.84 -25.35 5.30
CA MET A 4 -3.56 -25.00 4.06
C MET A 4 -4.98 -24.50 4.37
N ASN A 5 -5.54 -24.90 5.52
CA ASN A 5 -6.85 -24.47 5.96
C ASN A 5 -6.80 -23.06 6.58
N ALA A 6 -5.76 -22.78 7.38
CA ALA A 6 -5.62 -21.50 8.07
C ALA A 6 -5.43 -20.31 7.11
N PHE A 7 -4.57 -20.44 6.11
CA PHE A 7 -4.40 -19.38 5.11
C PHE A 7 -5.69 -19.13 4.31
N THR A 8 -6.34 -20.19 3.84
CA THR A 8 -7.60 -20.07 3.07
C THR A 8 -8.69 -19.38 3.89
N GLU A 9 -8.83 -19.74 5.16
CA GLU A 9 -9.77 -19.09 6.09
C GLU A 9 -9.42 -17.62 6.35
N ASN A 10 -8.14 -17.31 6.56
CA ASN A 10 -7.68 -15.93 6.77
C ASN A 10 -7.90 -15.08 5.53
N LEU A 11 -7.62 -15.62 4.34
CA LEU A 11 -7.87 -14.95 3.07
C LEU A 11 -9.36 -14.72 2.83
N ALA A 12 -10.21 -15.69 3.16
CA ALA A 12 -11.66 -15.53 3.09
C ALA A 12 -12.15 -14.43 4.04
N LYS A 13 -11.67 -14.40 5.29
CA LYS A 13 -11.97 -13.33 6.27
C LYS A 13 -11.47 -11.97 5.78
N PHE A 14 -10.25 -11.93 5.25
CA PHE A 14 -9.66 -10.73 4.67
C PHE A 14 -10.56 -10.19 3.57
N ARG A 15 -10.93 -11.02 2.58
CA ARG A 15 -11.84 -10.66 1.49
C ARG A 15 -13.23 -10.26 2.00
N GLY A 16 -13.74 -10.90 3.06
CA GLY A 16 -15.00 -10.52 3.70
C GLY A 16 -15.02 -9.09 4.26
N GLY A 17 -13.87 -8.59 4.73
CA GLY A 17 -13.72 -7.21 5.21
C GLY A 17 -13.55 -6.15 4.10
N ARG A 18 -13.46 -6.55 2.82
CA ARG A 18 -13.12 -5.67 1.70
C ARG A 18 -14.12 -4.55 1.49
N GLU A 19 -15.41 -4.86 1.52
CA GLU A 19 -16.45 -3.85 1.32
C GLU A 19 -16.46 -2.78 2.43
N ALA A 20 -16.13 -3.16 3.66
CA ALA A 20 -15.98 -2.20 4.76
C ALA A 20 -14.79 -1.26 4.51
N ARG A 21 -13.64 -1.81 4.10
CA ARG A 21 -12.45 -1.01 3.74
C ARG A 21 -12.71 -0.09 2.55
N LYS A 22 -13.41 -0.59 1.53
CA LYS A 22 -13.81 0.20 0.36
C LYS A 22 -14.73 1.36 0.73
N LYS A 23 -15.70 1.14 1.62
CA LYS A 23 -16.57 2.22 2.14
C LYS A 23 -15.81 3.25 2.97
N ALA A 24 -14.80 2.82 3.73
CA ALA A 24 -13.96 3.71 4.51
C ALA A 24 -13.00 4.54 3.62
N ALA A 25 -12.62 4.02 2.45
CA ALA A 25 -11.78 4.73 1.48
C ALA A 25 -12.60 5.79 0.73
N ASN A 26 -12.54 7.05 1.18
CA ASN A 26 -13.28 8.16 0.58
C ASN A 26 -12.60 8.80 -0.66
N VAL A 27 -11.40 8.33 -1.04
CA VAL A 27 -10.71 8.79 -2.26
C VAL A 27 -10.60 7.68 -3.30
N LYS A 28 -9.98 6.56 -2.95
CA LYS A 28 -9.75 5.46 -3.90
C LYS A 28 -9.54 4.14 -3.19
N PHE A 29 -9.98 3.06 -3.82
CA PHE A 29 -9.78 1.70 -3.32
C PHE A 29 -9.41 0.76 -4.47
N HIS A 30 -8.40 -0.08 -4.28
CA HIS A 30 -8.08 -1.19 -5.16
C HIS A 30 -7.84 -2.47 -4.39
N SER A 31 -8.17 -3.59 -5.02
CA SER A 31 -7.84 -4.93 -4.56
C SER A 31 -7.05 -5.64 -5.63
N ILE A 32 -5.98 -6.30 -5.23
CA ILE A 32 -4.99 -6.90 -6.11
C ILE A 32 -4.73 -8.33 -5.62
N GLU A 33 -4.87 -9.30 -6.52
CA GLU A 33 -4.38 -10.67 -6.29
C GLU A 33 -2.90 -10.72 -6.66
N LEU A 34 -2.07 -11.24 -5.76
CA LEU A 34 -0.65 -11.39 -6.00
C LEU A 34 -0.36 -12.65 -6.84
N SER A 35 0.71 -12.59 -7.63
CA SER A 35 1.24 -13.72 -8.38
C SER A 35 1.57 -14.92 -7.48
N GLU A 36 1.66 -16.11 -8.07
CA GLU A 36 2.01 -17.35 -7.36
C GLU A 36 1.03 -17.75 -6.24
N GLY A 37 -0.18 -17.17 -6.21
CA GLY A 37 -1.13 -17.42 -5.14
C GLY A 37 -0.66 -16.88 -3.79
N ALA A 38 0.23 -15.89 -3.78
CA ALA A 38 0.83 -15.36 -2.55
C ALA A 38 -0.15 -14.59 -1.66
N GLY A 39 -1.37 -14.33 -2.13
CA GLY A 39 -2.44 -13.70 -1.37
C GLY A 39 -3.03 -12.47 -2.03
N ASP A 40 -3.68 -11.63 -1.24
CA ASP A 40 -4.36 -10.43 -1.70
C ASP A 40 -3.81 -9.18 -1.00
N VAL A 41 -3.76 -8.07 -1.73
CA VAL A 41 -3.46 -6.72 -1.22
C VAL A 41 -4.64 -5.82 -1.50
N ASP A 42 -5.09 -5.08 -0.49
CA ASP A 42 -6.03 -3.98 -0.61
C ASP A 42 -5.29 -2.66 -0.36
N VAL A 43 -5.46 -1.70 -1.27
CA VAL A 43 -4.92 -0.35 -1.14
C VAL A 43 -6.09 0.62 -1.02
N ALA A 44 -6.20 1.27 0.13
CA ALA A 44 -7.23 2.24 0.46
C ALA A 44 -6.63 3.63 0.65
N CYS A 45 -7.20 4.64 0.01
CA CYS A 45 -6.82 6.04 0.18
C CYS A 45 -8.01 6.83 0.76
N SER A 46 -7.73 7.63 1.78
CA SER A 46 -8.70 8.51 2.44
C SER A 46 -8.10 9.87 2.77
N LYS A 47 -8.89 10.95 2.67
CA LYS A 47 -8.52 12.28 3.22
C LYS A 47 -8.50 12.21 4.75
N THR A 48 -7.50 12.82 5.40
CA THR A 48 -7.51 13.00 6.86
C THR A 48 -8.62 13.96 7.28
N GLU A 49 -8.99 13.92 8.56
CA GLU A 49 -9.86 14.95 9.15
C GLU A 49 -9.21 16.33 8.97
N GLY A 50 -9.99 17.30 8.48
CA GLY A 50 -9.50 18.62 8.10
C GLY A 50 -8.78 18.71 6.75
N GLY A 51 -8.55 17.58 6.05
CA GLY A 51 -8.04 17.56 4.68
C GLY A 51 -6.58 18.00 4.52
N ALA A 52 -5.78 17.91 5.58
CA ALA A 52 -4.37 18.29 5.57
C ALA A 52 -3.47 17.25 4.84
N ALA A 53 -3.91 16.00 4.79
CA ALA A 53 -3.17 14.90 4.19
C ALA A 53 -4.11 13.83 3.62
N PHE A 54 -3.50 12.88 2.93
CA PHE A 54 -4.11 11.65 2.43
C PHE A 54 -3.45 10.46 3.09
N GLU A 55 -4.25 9.59 3.67
CA GLU A 55 -3.81 8.35 4.30
C GLU A 55 -3.97 7.21 3.29
N VAL A 56 -2.84 6.62 2.89
CA VAL A 56 -2.81 5.40 2.07
C VAL A 56 -2.52 4.22 2.99
N ASN A 57 -3.50 3.34 3.11
CA ASN A 57 -3.40 2.10 3.86
C ASN A 57 -3.23 0.94 2.87
N VAL A 58 -2.06 0.30 2.90
CA VAL A 58 -1.77 -0.93 2.18
C VAL A 58 -1.95 -2.08 3.15
N LEU A 59 -2.97 -2.91 2.95
CA LEU A 59 -3.22 -4.10 3.78
C LEU A 59 -3.05 -5.35 2.92
N ALA A 60 -2.39 -6.37 3.43
CA ALA A 60 -2.16 -7.61 2.73
C ALA A 60 -2.49 -8.83 3.60
N CYS A 61 -3.10 -9.84 3.02
CA CYS A 61 -3.17 -11.18 3.60
C CYS A 61 -2.31 -12.10 2.75
N LEU A 62 -1.20 -12.57 3.31
CA LEU A 62 -0.15 -13.28 2.57
C LEU A 62 -0.12 -14.77 2.93
N ASP A 63 0.13 -15.62 1.94
CA ASP A 63 0.38 -17.05 2.18
C ASP A 63 1.74 -17.19 2.88
N PRO A 64 1.79 -17.67 4.14
CA PRO A 64 3.04 -17.80 4.88
C PRO A 64 4.05 -18.75 4.22
N LYS A 65 3.63 -19.61 3.29
CA LYS A 65 4.55 -20.49 2.54
C LYS A 65 5.22 -19.80 1.36
N VAL A 66 4.61 -18.74 0.83
CA VAL A 66 5.12 -18.00 -0.33
C VAL A 66 5.79 -16.70 0.12
N ALA A 67 5.12 -15.98 1.01
CA ALA A 67 5.50 -14.67 1.52
C ALA A 67 5.16 -14.57 3.01
N PRO A 68 6.05 -15.04 3.90
CA PRO A 68 5.86 -14.87 5.34
C PRO A 68 5.72 -13.37 5.66
N ALA A 69 4.65 -12.99 6.37
CA ALA A 69 4.38 -11.59 6.69
C ALA A 69 5.51 -10.95 7.51
N THR A 70 6.22 -11.73 8.34
CA THR A 70 7.39 -11.31 9.12
C THR A 70 8.61 -10.90 8.28
N SER A 71 8.71 -11.39 7.05
CA SER A 71 9.84 -11.16 6.14
C SER A 71 9.40 -10.51 4.83
N SER A 72 8.18 -9.96 4.77
CA SER A 72 7.62 -9.31 3.59
C SER A 72 7.70 -7.80 3.67
N TRP A 73 8.15 -7.19 2.58
CA TRP A 73 8.36 -5.76 2.45
C TRP A 73 7.54 -5.23 1.28
N LEU A 74 7.06 -4.00 1.40
CA LEU A 74 6.54 -3.26 0.26
C LEU A 74 7.72 -2.60 -0.46
N HIS A 75 7.98 -2.98 -1.71
CA HIS A 75 8.89 -2.24 -2.58
C HIS A 75 8.06 -1.29 -3.44
N TRP A 76 8.25 0.01 -3.29
CA TRP A 76 7.35 1.00 -3.87
C TRP A 76 8.07 2.28 -4.31
N GLY A 77 7.43 3.00 -5.22
CA GLY A 77 7.83 4.31 -5.68
C GLY A 77 6.63 5.22 -5.88
N ALA A 78 6.90 6.53 -5.89
CA ALA A 78 5.91 7.56 -6.11
C ALA A 78 5.63 7.76 -7.61
N LEU A 79 4.36 7.94 -7.94
CA LEU A 79 3.90 8.44 -9.23
C LEU A 79 3.61 9.92 -9.08
N MET A 80 4.45 10.79 -9.65
CA MET A 80 4.28 12.24 -9.56
C MET A 80 3.16 12.77 -10.47
N ASP A 81 2.92 12.11 -11.61
CA ASP A 81 1.85 12.42 -12.55
C ASP A 81 1.03 11.16 -12.79
N SER A 82 -0.30 11.25 -12.67
CA SER A 82 -1.23 10.14 -12.93
C SER A 82 -1.15 9.61 -14.38
N ARG A 83 -0.64 10.41 -15.31
CA ARG A 83 -0.46 10.04 -16.72
C ARG A 83 0.86 9.33 -16.99
N ARG A 84 1.87 9.49 -16.14
CA ARG A 84 3.18 8.87 -16.30
C ARG A 84 3.26 7.63 -15.42
N LYS A 85 3.70 6.50 -16.00
CA LYS A 85 3.90 5.24 -15.27
C LYS A 85 5.30 5.09 -14.69
N GLU A 86 6.14 6.11 -14.79
CA GLU A 86 7.49 6.06 -14.24
C GLU A 86 7.47 6.32 -12.74
N TRP A 87 8.10 5.42 -11.99
CA TRP A 87 8.19 5.50 -10.53
C TRP A 87 9.47 6.25 -10.18
N GLN A 88 9.36 7.11 -9.18
CA GLN A 88 10.50 7.80 -8.58
C GLN A 88 10.57 7.44 -7.11
N CYS A 89 11.75 7.56 -6.51
CA CYS A 89 11.84 7.42 -5.07
C CYS A 89 10.93 8.49 -4.42
N PRO A 90 10.05 8.11 -3.47
CA PRO A 90 9.18 9.08 -2.80
C PRO A 90 10.00 10.11 -2.02
N PRO A 91 9.47 11.34 -1.84
CA PRO A 91 10.09 12.34 -0.97
C PRO A 91 10.24 11.83 0.47
N GLU A 92 11.27 12.30 1.19
CA GLU A 92 11.56 11.84 2.56
C GLU A 92 10.40 12.08 3.52
N GLU A 93 9.62 13.15 3.30
CA GLU A 93 8.49 13.55 4.13
C GLU A 93 7.34 12.53 4.12
N VAL A 94 7.29 11.64 3.11
CA VAL A 94 6.24 10.63 2.98
C VAL A 94 6.73 9.21 3.30
N LEU A 95 8.02 9.02 3.62
CA LEU A 95 8.56 7.71 3.89
C LEU A 95 8.08 7.21 5.27
N PRO A 96 7.42 6.04 5.35
CA PRO A 96 7.09 5.43 6.63
C PRO A 96 8.35 5.10 7.44
N PRO A 97 8.22 4.90 8.76
CA PRO A 97 9.32 4.43 9.60
C PRO A 97 9.99 3.18 9.03
N GLN A 98 11.31 3.06 9.26
CA GLN A 98 12.13 1.90 8.85
C GLN A 98 12.23 1.67 7.34
N THR A 99 11.77 2.62 6.53
CA THR A 99 11.96 2.59 5.08
C THR A 99 13.44 2.66 4.71
N LYS A 100 13.86 1.82 3.77
CA LYS A 100 15.20 1.80 3.20
C LYS A 100 15.15 2.23 1.74
N LEU A 101 16.03 3.13 1.34
CA LEU A 101 16.21 3.46 -0.07
C LEU A 101 16.78 2.22 -0.79
N HIS A 102 16.19 1.87 -1.94
CA HIS A 102 16.67 0.76 -2.75
C HIS A 102 17.53 1.26 -3.90
N ASP A 103 17.00 2.21 -4.66
CA ASP A 103 17.67 2.89 -5.76
C ASP A 103 17.05 4.29 -5.98
N ALA A 104 17.39 4.96 -7.08
CA ALA A 104 16.85 6.28 -7.41
C ALA A 104 15.33 6.27 -7.73
N LYS A 105 14.72 5.11 -7.91
CA LYS A 105 13.33 4.93 -8.37
C LYS A 105 12.40 4.36 -7.30
N ALA A 106 12.93 3.73 -6.26
CA ALA A 106 12.12 3.05 -5.28
C ALA A 106 12.79 2.91 -3.91
N CYS A 107 11.93 2.72 -2.92
CA CYS A 107 12.29 2.39 -1.55
C CYS A 107 11.60 1.08 -1.12
N GLN A 108 11.97 0.60 0.07
CA GLN A 108 11.42 -0.62 0.65
C GLN A 108 11.01 -0.33 2.09
N SER A 109 9.74 -0.58 2.43
CA SER A 109 9.20 -0.43 3.78
C SER A 109 8.74 -1.79 4.31
N PRO A 110 9.04 -2.14 5.57
CA PRO A 110 8.54 -3.39 6.15
C PRO A 110 7.01 -3.34 6.30
N LEU A 111 6.34 -4.48 6.20
CA LEU A 111 4.92 -4.61 6.51
C LEU A 111 4.74 -4.97 7.98
N ASP A 112 3.97 -4.17 8.72
CA ASP A 112 3.66 -4.42 10.11
C ASP A 112 2.68 -5.59 10.26
N LEU A 113 2.92 -6.47 11.23
CA LEU A 113 1.99 -7.57 11.54
C LEU A 113 0.74 -7.04 12.22
N LEU A 114 -0.43 -7.33 11.64
CA LEU A 114 -1.73 -6.92 12.17
C LEU A 114 -2.52 -8.09 12.79
N GLY A 115 -2.01 -9.32 12.65
CA GLY A 115 -2.62 -10.55 13.17
C GLY A 115 -3.34 -11.38 12.10
N ALA A 116 -3.62 -12.65 12.41
CA ALA A 116 -4.34 -13.59 11.54
C ALA A 116 -3.81 -13.65 10.08
N GLY A 117 -2.48 -13.63 9.90
CA GLY A 117 -1.84 -13.64 8.57
C GLY A 117 -2.02 -12.34 7.75
N THR A 118 -2.51 -11.28 8.40
CA THR A 118 -2.62 -9.95 7.80
C THR A 118 -1.46 -9.08 8.24
N CYS A 119 -0.94 -8.29 7.31
CA CYS A 119 0.06 -7.27 7.55
C CYS A 119 -0.30 -5.99 6.79
N GLY A 120 0.36 -4.88 7.09
CA GLY A 120 0.09 -3.64 6.37
C GLY A 120 1.12 -2.55 6.58
N LEU A 121 0.93 -1.48 5.82
CA LEU A 121 1.72 -0.27 5.86
C LEU A 121 0.77 0.92 5.75
N ARG A 122 1.03 1.96 6.53
CA ARG A 122 0.35 3.24 6.43
C ARG A 122 1.33 4.29 5.92
N ILE A 123 0.92 5.02 4.89
CA ILE A 123 1.69 6.10 4.28
C ILE A 123 0.84 7.37 4.38
N SER A 124 1.39 8.41 4.98
CA SER A 124 0.76 9.73 5.04
C SER A 124 1.32 10.61 3.94
N ILE A 125 0.46 11.11 3.06
CA ILE A 125 0.82 11.95 1.91
C ILE A 125 0.29 13.36 2.18
N PRO A 126 1.16 14.35 2.41
CA PRO A 126 0.73 15.72 2.60
C PRO A 126 -0.03 16.26 1.38
N ARG A 127 -0.96 17.17 1.62
CA ARG A 127 -1.55 18.00 0.57
C ARG A 127 -0.52 19.02 0.08
N LEU A 128 -0.49 19.29 -1.23
CA LEU A 128 0.21 20.44 -1.77
C LEU A 128 -0.49 21.75 -1.34
N PRO A 129 0.27 22.81 -1.04
CA PRO A 129 -0.32 24.12 -0.84
C PRO A 129 -1.07 24.55 -2.11
N PRO A 130 -2.19 25.29 -2.00
CA PRO A 130 -2.85 25.86 -3.16
C PRO A 130 -1.87 26.78 -3.91
N GLU A 131 -1.62 26.50 -5.19
CA GLU A 131 -0.97 27.47 -6.07
C GLU A 131 -1.99 28.58 -6.36
N ASP A 132 -1.66 29.81 -5.93
CA ASP A 132 -2.50 31.00 -5.92
C ASP A 132 -3.77 30.92 -5.06
N ALA A 133 -3.80 31.73 -3.99
CA ALA A 133 -4.85 31.83 -2.97
C ALA A 133 -6.24 32.31 -3.49
N ALA A 134 -6.50 32.27 -4.80
CA ALA A 134 -7.73 32.74 -5.42
C ALA A 134 -8.72 31.61 -5.80
N SER A 135 -8.32 30.34 -5.78
CA SER A 135 -9.23 29.22 -6.08
C SER A 135 -9.75 28.59 -4.79
N THR A 136 -10.75 29.23 -4.16
CA THR A 136 -11.39 28.78 -2.91
C THR A 136 -12.30 27.54 -3.06
N GLY A 137 -12.15 26.78 -4.15
CA GLY A 137 -13.02 25.63 -4.47
C GLY A 137 -12.32 24.40 -5.03
N GLU A 138 -10.99 24.38 -5.15
CA GLU A 138 -10.29 23.20 -5.67
C GLU A 138 -10.08 22.13 -4.61
N ASP A 139 -10.41 20.88 -4.99
CA ASP A 139 -10.15 19.70 -4.19
C ASP A 139 -8.66 19.64 -3.79
N PRO A 140 -8.34 19.22 -2.55
CA PRO A 140 -6.95 19.07 -2.12
C PRO A 140 -6.17 18.17 -3.10
N VAL A 141 -4.99 18.63 -3.51
CA VAL A 141 -4.08 17.88 -4.39
C VAL A 141 -3.03 17.19 -3.52
N PRO A 142 -2.82 15.87 -3.62
CA PRO A 142 -1.77 15.18 -2.88
C PRO A 142 -0.38 15.49 -3.46
N MET A 143 0.66 15.49 -2.61
CA MET A 143 2.06 15.65 -3.01
C MET A 143 2.54 14.60 -4.03
N ILE A 144 2.00 13.38 -3.95
CA ILE A 144 2.22 12.33 -4.94
C ILE A 144 0.85 11.88 -5.49
N ALA A 145 0.75 11.70 -6.81
CA ALA A 145 -0.51 11.34 -7.46
C ALA A 145 -0.87 9.85 -7.29
N GLY A 146 0.11 9.02 -6.95
CA GLY A 146 -0.12 7.61 -6.67
C GLY A 146 1.15 6.89 -6.21
N ILE A 147 0.98 5.60 -5.94
CA ILE A 147 2.08 4.70 -5.62
C ILE A 147 2.09 3.54 -6.62
N GLY A 148 3.27 3.19 -7.11
CA GLY A 148 3.53 1.90 -7.75
C GLY A 148 4.21 0.99 -6.75
N PHE A 149 3.84 -0.30 -6.71
CA PHE A 149 4.43 -1.22 -5.75
C PHE A 149 4.48 -2.66 -6.22
N VAL A 150 5.31 -3.44 -5.53
CA VAL A 150 5.36 -4.91 -5.53
C VAL A 150 5.64 -5.38 -4.11
N VAL A 151 5.18 -6.58 -3.76
CA VAL A 151 5.51 -7.20 -2.47
C VAL A 151 6.79 -8.02 -2.64
N ARG A 152 7.80 -7.78 -1.80
CA ARG A 152 9.05 -8.55 -1.79
C ARG A 152 9.07 -9.46 -0.57
N ALA A 153 9.08 -10.77 -0.80
CA ALA A 153 9.35 -11.74 0.26
C ALA A 153 10.87 -11.89 0.39
N VAL A 154 11.45 -11.32 1.44
CA VAL A 154 12.91 -11.13 1.56
C VAL A 154 13.64 -12.47 1.73
N GLU A 155 13.09 -13.38 2.51
CA GLU A 155 13.72 -14.70 2.77
C GLU A 155 13.81 -15.57 1.51
N THR A 156 12.85 -15.44 0.61
CA THR A 156 12.78 -16.24 -0.63
C THR A 156 13.24 -15.47 -1.86
N ASP A 157 13.61 -14.19 -1.68
CA ASP A 157 13.91 -13.20 -2.73
C ASP A 157 12.86 -13.16 -3.87
N LYS A 158 11.59 -13.40 -3.52
CA LYS A 158 10.49 -13.38 -4.48
C LYS A 158 9.87 -12.00 -4.62
N TRP A 159 9.52 -11.67 -5.85
CA TRP A 159 8.89 -10.41 -6.24
C TRP A 159 7.47 -10.65 -6.73
N LEU A 160 6.52 -10.32 -5.87
CA LEU A 160 5.12 -10.66 -6.02
C LEU A 160 4.37 -9.46 -6.58
N LYS A 161 3.92 -9.61 -7.83
CA LYS A 161 3.27 -8.57 -8.61
C LYS A 161 1.77 -8.81 -8.64
N SER A 162 1.00 -7.83 -9.14
CA SER A 162 -0.38 -8.10 -9.56
C SER A 162 -0.39 -9.24 -10.57
N LYS A 163 -1.31 -10.18 -10.38
CA LYS A 163 -1.70 -11.17 -11.38
C LYS A 163 -2.35 -10.50 -12.60
#